data_AF-A0A9R1D6J8-F1
#
_entry.id   AF-A0A9R1D6J8-F1
#
_cell.length_a   1.000
_cell.length_b   1.000
_cell.length_c   1.000
_cell.angle_alpha   90.00
_cell.angle_beta   90.00
_cell.angle_gamma   90.00
#
_symmetry.space_group_name_H-M   'P 1'
#
loop_
_entity.id
_entity.type
_entity.pdbx_description
1 polymer ?
#
loop_
_entity_poly.entity_id
_entity_poly.type
_entity_poly.pdbx_seq_one_letter_code
_entity_poly.pdbx_strand_id
1 'polypeptide(L)'
;MAARREFLTGIAVAAAGCLGPGVSSRGADESGDGGSTDAGSDTDTDDTDDESRYHLRGAPVEADDREPVLSTDDDAVARIEPLVDLLEEVTETFEVKYASLSPSDAGAFEEVTADVERYAAGNPPGYYIDHEGTVVSVSSSG
;
A
#
# COMPACT_ATOMS: atom_id res chain seq x y z
N MET A 1 7.13 33.39 7.35
CA MET A 1 7.17 33.10 8.81
C MET A 1 5.78 33.28 9.39
N ALA A 2 5.06 32.18 9.58
CA ALA A 2 3.79 32.10 10.31
C ALA A 2 3.73 30.66 10.87
N ALA A 3 3.98 30.49 12.17
CA ALA A 3 3.01 30.34 13.25
C ALA A 3 2.69 28.87 13.52
N ARG A 4 3.48 28.28 14.42
CA ARG A 4 3.30 26.94 15.00
C ARG A 4 2.00 26.90 15.81
N ARG A 5 1.20 25.85 15.65
CA ARG A 5 0.14 25.47 16.58
C ARG A 5 0.31 24.00 16.94
N GLU A 6 0.79 23.79 18.16
CA GLU A 6 0.76 22.53 18.87
C GLU A 6 -0.68 22.26 19.31
N PHE A 7 -1.21 21.06 19.08
CA PHE A 7 -2.31 20.51 19.85
C PHE A 7 -2.08 19.02 20.11
N LEU A 8 -1.75 18.75 21.38
CA LEU A 8 -1.74 17.45 22.04
C LEU A 8 -3.17 16.87 22.18
N THR A 9 -3.22 15.57 22.45
CA THR A 9 -4.29 14.79 23.15
C THR A 9 -5.24 14.04 22.19
N GLY A 10 -5.49 12.73 22.31
CA GLY A 10 -5.09 11.72 23.29
C GLY A 10 -5.61 10.33 22.90
N ILE A 11 -4.93 9.29 23.39
CA ILE A 11 -5.19 7.88 23.09
C ILE A 11 -6.33 7.35 23.97
N ALA A 12 -7.30 6.64 23.35
CA ALA A 12 -8.27 5.81 24.06
C ALA A 12 -8.15 4.35 23.58
N VAL A 13 -7.59 3.49 24.44
CA VAL A 13 -7.56 2.03 24.31
C VAL A 13 -8.86 1.45 24.86
N ALA A 14 -9.47 0.50 24.14
CA ALA A 14 -10.43 -0.45 24.70
C ALA A 14 -10.23 -1.84 24.09
N ALA A 15 -9.92 -2.81 24.96
CA ALA A 15 -9.77 -4.22 24.66
C ALA A 15 -11.03 -5.01 25.03
N ALA A 16 -11.41 -6.02 24.24
CA ALA A 16 -12.16 -7.23 24.65
C ALA A 16 -12.27 -8.16 23.42
N GLY A 17 -11.69 -9.37 23.44
CA GLY A 17 -12.41 -10.64 23.65
C GLY A 17 -12.90 -11.24 22.31
N CYS A 18 -12.75 -12.50 21.93
CA CYS A 18 -12.71 -13.75 22.67
C CYS A 18 -12.01 -14.85 21.85
N LEU A 19 -11.37 -15.77 22.57
CA LEU A 19 -10.93 -17.07 22.07
C LEU A 19 -12.11 -17.94 21.61
N GLY A 20 -11.87 -18.77 20.58
CA GLY A 20 -12.65 -19.97 20.31
C GLY A 20 -11.79 -21.03 19.59
N PRO A 21 -11.45 -22.17 20.21
CA PRO A 21 -10.76 -23.27 19.54
C PRO A 21 -11.78 -24.21 18.88
N GLY A 22 -11.67 -24.41 17.57
CA GLY A 22 -12.46 -25.35 16.79
C GLY A 22 -11.57 -26.42 16.17
N VAL A 23 -11.41 -27.54 16.88
CA VAL A 23 -10.86 -28.81 16.37
C VAL A 23 -11.95 -29.56 15.61
N SER A 24 -11.61 -30.15 14.45
CA SER A 24 -12.08 -31.47 13.96
C SER A 24 -11.42 -31.75 12.60
N SER A 25 -10.44 -32.67 12.57
CA SER A 25 -10.58 -34.07 12.10
C SER A 25 -10.64 -34.17 10.56
N ARG A 26 -9.51 -34.52 9.93
CA ARG A 26 -9.16 -35.89 9.50
C ARG A 26 -10.05 -36.40 8.35
N GLY A 27 -9.52 -36.29 7.14
CA GLY A 27 -9.86 -37.11 5.98
C GLY A 27 -8.56 -37.55 5.32
N ALA A 28 -8.25 -38.84 5.43
CA ALA A 28 -7.27 -39.52 4.61
C ALA A 28 -7.94 -39.89 3.28
N ASP A 29 -7.14 -39.90 2.22
CA ASP A 29 -7.27 -40.61 0.93
C ASP A 29 -6.44 -39.81 -0.08
N GLU A 30 -5.78 -40.33 -1.10
CA GLU A 30 -5.33 -41.66 -1.48
C GLU A 30 -4.31 -41.40 -2.61
N SER A 31 -3.39 -42.34 -2.79
CA SER A 31 -2.35 -42.45 -3.82
C SER A 31 -2.72 -42.01 -5.24
N GLY A 32 -1.74 -41.41 -5.95
CA GLY A 32 -1.69 -41.30 -7.42
C GLY A 32 -0.40 -40.59 -7.82
N ASP A 33 0.69 -41.30 -8.09
CA ASP A 33 1.06 -41.92 -9.38
C ASP A 33 1.41 -40.91 -10.47
N GLY A 34 2.66 -41.03 -10.95
CA GLY A 34 3.00 -40.77 -12.34
C GLY A 34 3.37 -39.34 -12.70
N GLY A 35 4.66 -39.10 -12.91
CA GLY A 35 5.08 -37.96 -13.72
C GLY A 35 6.51 -37.48 -13.49
N SER A 36 7.51 -38.31 -13.79
CA SER A 36 8.82 -37.78 -14.14
C SER A 36 8.70 -37.03 -15.47
N THR A 37 8.61 -35.71 -15.42
CA THR A 37 8.96 -34.85 -16.55
C THR A 37 10.21 -34.07 -16.18
N ASP A 38 11.33 -34.68 -16.55
CA ASP A 38 12.58 -33.99 -16.87
C ASP A 38 12.24 -33.01 -18.01
N ALA A 39 12.07 -31.73 -17.65
CA ALA A 39 11.94 -30.64 -18.58
C ALA A 39 13.03 -29.65 -18.19
N GLY A 40 14.19 -29.79 -18.84
CA GLY A 40 15.24 -28.80 -18.79
C GLY A 40 14.70 -27.42 -19.13
N SER A 41 14.99 -26.48 -18.24
CA SER A 41 15.24 -25.08 -18.55
C SER A 41 15.94 -24.51 -17.33
N ASP A 42 17.22 -24.84 -17.19
CA ASP A 42 18.18 -23.95 -16.51
C ASP A 42 18.39 -22.72 -17.40
N THR A 43 17.31 -21.98 -17.64
CA THR A 43 17.42 -20.54 -17.71
C THR A 43 17.30 -20.16 -16.26
N ASP A 44 18.42 -19.86 -15.61
CA ASP A 44 18.46 -18.97 -14.47
C ASP A 44 17.81 -17.65 -14.95
N THR A 45 16.47 -17.64 -14.99
CA THR A 45 15.69 -16.45 -14.77
C THR A 45 16.17 -16.00 -13.40
N ASP A 46 16.89 -14.89 -13.40
CA ASP A 46 17.16 -14.10 -12.22
C ASP A 46 15.83 -13.97 -11.48
N ASP A 47 15.62 -14.82 -10.47
CA ASP A 47 14.44 -14.89 -9.62
C ASP A 47 14.51 -13.67 -8.68
N THR A 48 14.46 -12.48 -9.26
CA THR A 48 14.28 -11.22 -8.55
C THR A 48 12.78 -10.92 -8.49
N ASP A 49 11.98 -11.91 -8.08
CA ASP A 49 10.51 -11.82 -8.03
C ASP A 49 9.93 -12.29 -6.67
N ASP A 50 10.68 -12.19 -5.55
CA ASP A 50 10.15 -12.48 -4.20
C ASP A 50 10.06 -11.25 -3.26
N GLU A 51 10.49 -10.06 -3.68
CA GLU A 51 10.86 -9.00 -2.71
C GLU A 51 9.81 -7.88 -2.49
N SER A 52 8.66 -7.89 -3.17
CA SER A 52 7.67 -6.80 -3.03
C SER A 52 6.25 -7.31 -2.84
N ARG A 53 5.98 -7.94 -1.69
CA ARG A 53 4.60 -8.23 -1.25
C ARG A 53 3.74 -6.98 -1.11
N TYR A 54 4.36 -5.81 -1.00
CA TYR A 54 3.70 -4.52 -0.84
C TYR A 54 3.60 -3.82 -2.19
N HIS A 55 2.38 -3.49 -2.60
CA HIS A 55 2.09 -2.71 -3.79
C HIS A 55 1.27 -1.48 -3.45
N LEU A 56 1.55 -0.40 -4.16
CA LEU A 56 0.73 0.80 -4.21
C LEU A 56 -0.10 0.80 -5.50
N ARG A 57 -1.32 1.30 -5.37
CA ARG A 57 -2.20 1.64 -6.48
C ARG A 57 -2.51 3.13 -6.41
N GLY A 58 -2.03 3.87 -7.39
CA GLY A 58 -2.34 5.28 -7.60
C GLY A 58 -3.49 5.42 -8.58
N ALA A 59 -4.46 6.28 -8.28
CA ALA A 59 -5.59 6.56 -9.15
C ALA A 59 -5.87 8.07 -9.20
N PRO A 60 -6.09 8.64 -10.39
CA PRO A 60 -6.41 10.05 -10.52
C PRO A 60 -7.74 10.35 -9.83
N VAL A 61 -7.86 11.55 -9.28
CA VAL A 61 -9.06 12.02 -8.59
C VAL A 61 -9.66 13.15 -9.42
N GLU A 62 -10.96 13.09 -9.66
CA GLU A 62 -11.65 14.22 -10.30
C GLU A 62 -11.62 15.41 -9.31
N ALA A 63 -11.25 16.58 -9.81
CA ALA A 63 -11.10 17.76 -8.96
C ALA A 63 -12.39 18.01 -8.16
N ASP A 64 -12.24 18.35 -6.89
CA ASP A 64 -13.29 18.59 -5.87
C ASP A 64 -13.82 17.39 -5.07
N ASP A 65 -13.34 16.16 -5.29
CA ASP A 65 -13.88 15.02 -4.53
C ASP A 65 -13.40 14.93 -3.06
N ARG A 66 -12.15 15.34 -2.74
CA ARG A 66 -11.57 15.23 -1.38
C ARG A 66 -10.41 16.20 -1.10
N GLU A 67 -10.23 16.53 0.17
CA GLU A 67 -9.06 17.26 0.68
C GLU A 67 -7.85 16.31 0.84
N PRO A 68 -6.65 16.70 0.38
CA PRO A 68 -5.45 15.90 0.55
C PRO A 68 -5.03 15.83 2.02
N VAL A 69 -4.61 14.64 2.45
CA VAL A 69 -4.13 14.37 3.82
C VAL A 69 -2.61 14.34 3.92
N LEU A 70 -1.93 14.22 2.79
CA LEU A 70 -0.47 14.23 2.65
C LEU A 70 -0.09 15.06 1.42
N SER A 71 1.15 15.55 1.36
CA SER A 71 1.70 16.23 0.20
C SER A 71 3.12 15.74 -0.10
N THR A 72 3.52 15.74 -1.37
CA THR A 72 4.92 15.51 -1.75
C THR A 72 5.86 16.65 -1.36
N ASP A 73 5.33 17.80 -0.91
CA ASP A 73 6.13 18.86 -0.27
C ASP A 73 6.63 18.45 1.13
N ASP A 74 5.99 17.46 1.76
CA ASP A 74 6.46 16.91 3.04
C ASP A 74 7.69 16.03 2.83
N ASP A 75 8.81 16.37 3.51
CA ASP A 75 10.09 15.64 3.43
C ASP A 75 9.95 14.13 3.66
N ALA A 76 8.99 13.70 4.48
CA ALA A 76 8.78 12.30 4.78
C ALA A 76 8.16 11.54 3.60
N VAL A 77 7.25 12.18 2.85
CA VAL A 77 6.62 11.63 1.65
C VAL A 77 7.62 11.65 0.49
N ALA A 78 8.34 12.76 0.32
CA ALA A 78 9.32 12.95 -0.76
C ALA A 78 10.50 11.95 -0.72
N ARG A 79 10.75 11.30 0.43
CA ARG A 79 11.80 10.28 0.58
C ARG A 79 11.39 8.89 0.12
N ILE A 80 10.10 8.66 -0.13
CA ILE A 80 9.58 7.37 -0.60
C ILE A 80 9.59 7.43 -2.13
N GLU A 81 10.75 7.17 -2.74
CA GLU A 81 10.94 7.32 -4.20
C GLU A 81 9.86 6.59 -5.02
N PRO A 82 9.51 5.31 -4.75
CA PRO A 82 8.48 4.62 -5.54
C PRO A 82 7.07 5.22 -5.41
N LEU A 83 6.79 5.95 -4.32
CA LEU A 83 5.54 6.68 -4.18
C LEU A 83 5.56 7.95 -5.02
N VAL A 84 6.66 8.71 -5.01
CA VAL A 84 6.80 9.92 -5.81
C VAL A 84 6.71 9.60 -7.30
N ASP A 85 7.45 8.58 -7.76
CA ASP A 85 7.41 8.11 -9.14
C ASP A 85 5.98 7.71 -9.56
N LEU A 86 5.27 6.99 -8.68
CA LEU A 86 3.87 6.61 -8.92
C LEU A 86 2.95 7.84 -9.05
N LEU A 87 3.12 8.83 -8.19
CA LEU A 87 2.32 10.05 -8.21
C LEU A 87 2.56 10.83 -9.51
N GLU A 88 3.82 11.00 -9.91
CA GLU A 88 4.23 11.63 -11.17
C GLU A 88 3.59 10.89 -12.37
N GLU A 89 3.73 9.57 -12.45
CA GLU A 89 3.15 8.81 -13.56
C GLU A 89 1.62 8.95 -13.64
N VAL A 90 0.92 8.98 -12.50
CA VAL A 90 -0.54 9.17 -12.47
C VAL A 90 -0.92 10.58 -12.89
N THR A 91 -0.21 11.62 -12.44
CA THR A 91 -0.51 13.01 -12.81
C THR A 91 -0.17 13.30 -14.27
N GLU A 92 0.85 12.66 -14.83
CA GLU A 92 1.21 12.81 -16.24
C GLU A 92 0.25 12.07 -17.18
N THR A 93 -0.18 10.86 -16.82
CA THR A 93 -1.00 10.01 -17.69
C THR A 93 -2.50 10.12 -17.45
N PHE A 94 -2.92 10.54 -16.25
CA PHE A 94 -4.30 10.48 -15.77
C PHE A 94 -4.89 9.07 -15.84
N GLU A 95 -4.05 8.05 -15.62
CA GLU A 95 -4.44 6.64 -15.57
C GLU A 95 -4.15 6.02 -14.20
N VAL A 96 -4.77 4.88 -13.92
CA VAL A 96 -4.42 4.09 -12.73
C VAL A 96 -3.06 3.44 -12.94
N LYS A 97 -2.15 3.63 -12.00
CA LYS A 97 -0.80 3.05 -12.01
C LYS A 97 -0.53 2.22 -10.76
N TYR A 98 0.50 1.38 -10.82
CA TYR A 98 0.90 0.50 -9.76
C TYR A 98 2.41 0.58 -9.55
N ALA A 99 2.83 0.60 -8.30
CA ALA A 99 4.25 0.56 -7.93
C ALA A 99 4.47 -0.51 -6.87
N SER A 100 5.58 -1.23 -6.98
CA SER A 100 6.03 -2.18 -5.97
C SER A 100 6.88 -1.45 -4.93
N LEU A 101 6.70 -1.79 -3.66
CA LEU A 101 7.49 -1.24 -2.57
C LEU A 101 8.48 -2.27 -2.03
N SER A 102 9.69 -1.80 -1.73
CA SER A 102 10.58 -2.54 -0.84
C SER A 102 9.99 -2.58 0.58
N PRO A 103 10.38 -3.53 1.44
CA PRO A 103 9.94 -3.56 2.83
C PRO A 103 10.26 -2.27 3.60
N SER A 104 11.38 -1.61 3.28
CA SER A 104 11.77 -0.34 3.89
C SER A 104 10.83 0.80 3.49
N ASP A 105 10.47 0.86 2.20
CA ASP A 105 9.55 1.90 1.69
C ASP A 105 8.12 1.66 2.16
N ALA A 106 7.70 0.39 2.26
CA ALA A 106 6.43 0.02 2.88
C ALA A 106 6.36 0.48 4.34
N GLY A 107 7.42 0.27 5.12
CA GLY A 107 7.50 0.76 6.50
C GLY A 107 7.47 2.29 6.58
N ALA A 108 8.16 2.99 5.67
CA ALA A 108 8.10 4.46 5.59
C ALA A 108 6.70 4.95 5.22
N PHE A 109 6.03 4.29 4.26
CA PHE A 109 4.66 4.61 3.87
C PHE A 109 3.67 4.40 5.02
N GLU A 110 3.81 3.31 5.78
CA GLU A 110 3.02 3.05 6.99
C GLU A 110 3.26 4.11 8.07
N GLU A 111 4.51 4.54 8.26
CA GLU A 111 4.85 5.59 9.23
C GLU A 111 4.19 6.93 8.88
N VAL A 112 4.30 7.37 7.62
CA VAL A 112 3.70 8.66 7.20
C VAL A 112 2.17 8.60 7.16
N THR A 113 1.59 7.41 7.03
CA THR A 113 0.13 7.23 7.03
C THR A 113 -0.46 6.83 8.38
N ALA A 114 0.36 6.62 9.42
CA ALA A 114 -0.11 6.09 10.71
C ALA A 114 -1.14 6.99 11.41
N ASP A 115 -0.99 8.32 11.26
CA ASP A 115 -1.80 9.33 11.93
C ASP A 115 -2.77 10.07 10.98
N VAL A 116 -2.87 9.64 9.73
CA VAL A 116 -3.74 10.29 8.72
C VAL A 116 -4.97 9.44 8.41
N GLU A 117 -6.08 10.11 8.12
CA GLU A 117 -7.33 9.41 7.83
C GLU A 117 -7.27 8.75 6.44
N ARG A 118 -7.46 7.42 6.41
CA ARG A 118 -7.72 6.68 5.18
C ARG A 118 -9.20 6.75 4.84
N TYR A 119 -9.52 7.20 3.64
CA TYR A 119 -10.89 7.17 3.15
C TYR A 119 -11.25 5.77 2.65
N ALA A 120 -11.99 5.02 3.47
CA ALA A 120 -12.41 3.66 3.17
C ALA A 120 -13.52 3.55 2.10
N ALA A 121 -14.21 4.65 1.80
CA ALA A 121 -15.29 4.72 0.83
C ALA A 121 -15.16 5.97 -0.06
N GLY A 122 -15.37 5.80 -1.37
CA GLY A 122 -15.17 6.83 -2.39
C GLY A 122 -14.72 6.21 -3.71
N ASN A 123 -14.64 7.02 -4.77
CA ASN A 123 -14.09 6.59 -6.05
C ASN A 123 -13.00 7.59 -6.49
N PRO A 124 -11.70 7.28 -6.31
CA PRO A 124 -11.12 6.05 -5.77
C PRO A 124 -10.96 6.09 -4.23
N PRO A 125 -11.00 4.96 -3.49
CA PRO A 125 -10.66 4.93 -2.06
C PRO A 125 -9.15 4.96 -1.84
N GLY A 126 -8.71 5.50 -0.70
CA GLY A 126 -7.28 5.59 -0.36
C GLY A 126 -6.91 6.78 0.51
N TYR A 127 -5.62 7.09 0.51
CA TYR A 127 -5.04 8.33 1.01
C TYR A 127 -4.96 9.32 -0.15
N TYR A 128 -5.48 10.53 0.04
CA TYR A 128 -5.41 11.57 -0.98
C TYR A 128 -4.13 12.36 -0.76
N ILE A 129 -3.23 12.28 -1.74
CA ILE A 129 -1.91 12.89 -1.67
C ILE A 129 -1.86 13.98 -2.72
N ASP A 130 -1.49 15.18 -2.30
CA ASP A 130 -1.21 16.29 -3.22
C ASP A 130 0.19 16.13 -3.81
N HIS A 131 0.26 16.21 -5.13
CA HIS A 131 1.50 16.24 -5.89
C HIS A 131 1.43 17.38 -6.90
N GLU A 132 2.23 18.42 -6.68
CA GLU A 132 2.30 19.62 -7.54
C GLU A 132 0.93 20.28 -7.81
N GLY A 133 0.03 20.28 -6.81
CA GLY A 133 -1.31 20.83 -6.92
C GLY A 133 -2.34 19.92 -7.59
N THR A 134 -1.97 18.66 -7.88
CA THR A 134 -2.89 17.61 -8.35
C THR A 134 -3.06 16.55 -7.27
N VAL A 135 -4.31 16.18 -6.97
CA VAL A 135 -4.62 15.18 -5.94
C VAL A 135 -4.71 13.79 -6.56
N VAL A 136 -4.00 12.83 -5.96
CA VAL A 136 -4.02 11.42 -6.34
C VAL A 136 -4.46 10.57 -5.16
N SER A 137 -5.34 9.60 -5.41
CA SER A 137 -5.72 8.61 -4.41
C SER A 137 -4.77 7.44 -4.43
N VAL A 138 -4.12 7.16 -3.31
CA VAL A 138 -3.17 6.05 -3.14
C VAL A 138 -3.73 5.03 -2.17
N SER A 139 -3.77 3.77 -2.59
CA SER A 139 -4.09 2.64 -1.71
C SER A 139 -2.94 1.64 -1.73
N SER A 140 -2.57 1.12 -0.56
CA SER A 140 -1.65 0.00 -0.45
C SER A 140 -2.40 -1.34 -0.43
N SER A 141 -1.77 -2.36 -0.99
CA SER A 141 -2.17 -3.76 -0.89
C SER A 141 -0.92 -4.61 -0.66
N GLY A 142 -0.91 -5.41 0.41
CA GLY A 142 0.16 -6.33 0.77
C GLY A 142 -0.22 -7.19 1.97
#